data_AF-A0A318BFX3-F1
#
_entry.id   AF-A0A318BFX3-F1
#
_cell.length_a   1.000
_cell.length_b   1.000
_cell.length_c   1.000
_cell.angle_alpha   90.00
_cell.angle_beta   90.00
_cell.angle_gamma   90.00
#
_symmetry.space_group_name_H-M   'P 1'
#
loop_
_entity.id
_entity.type
_entity.pdbx_description
1 polymer ?
#
loop_
_entity_poly.entity_id
_entity_poly.type
_entity_poly.pdbx_seq_one_letter_code
_entity_poly.pdbx_strand_id
1 'polypeptide(L)'
;MATFATAPLDHEYEAYLFGSDVEAVPFPHWTAHLREFWGWYAEAPDYTTSAEHLPTVKAMIAEGLVQQRLEDLAEEVTQAKSGEELNCCLVRQYTREGRLYREINEVLRRGHVGEDLRQHGFTPWVLQFNSAIRQRPIFEGVSYRGARLTPADIDKYQPGLMFEWGGFISASKHRDVAVDIAGNVLFEITPWGSYSMYGKRNPIDIAELSIAPDEAEVIFPIACTFRVKGTRKEGHRSVIEMETVDQY
;
A
#
# COMPACT_ATOMS: atom_id res chain seq x y z
N MET A 1 -7.59 1.40 -10.85
CA MET A 1 -8.59 2.38 -11.27
C MET A 1 -8.93 3.16 -10.01
N ALA A 2 -8.90 4.49 -10.04
CA ALA A 2 -9.32 5.29 -8.88
C ALA A 2 -10.84 5.24 -8.75
N THR A 3 -11.36 5.08 -7.53
CA THR A 3 -12.78 5.20 -7.26
C THR A 3 -13.02 6.59 -6.68
N PHE A 4 -13.72 7.42 -7.46
CA PHE A 4 -14.08 8.77 -7.06
C PHE A 4 -15.41 8.71 -6.32
N ALA A 5 -15.45 9.27 -5.12
CA ALA A 5 -16.65 9.28 -4.30
C ALA A 5 -17.56 10.46 -4.71
N THR A 6 -18.86 10.21 -4.87
CA THR A 6 -19.89 11.25 -5.01
C THR A 6 -20.66 11.51 -3.69
N ALA A 7 -20.29 10.80 -2.63
CA ALA A 7 -20.86 10.81 -1.28
C ALA A 7 -19.71 10.63 -0.26
N PRO A 8 -19.86 10.94 1.04
CA PRO A 8 -18.81 10.67 2.02
C PRO A 8 -18.42 9.18 1.96
N LEU A 9 -17.10 8.93 1.94
CA LEU A 9 -16.54 7.57 1.99
C LEU A 9 -16.81 7.02 3.40
N ASP A 10 -18.03 6.53 3.64
CA ASP A 10 -18.55 6.30 5.00
C ASP A 10 -17.96 5.06 5.73
N HIS A 11 -16.97 4.35 5.18
CA HIS A 11 -16.33 3.22 5.88
C HIS A 11 -14.83 3.09 5.56
N GLU A 12 -14.05 2.67 6.56
CA GLU A 12 -12.65 2.31 6.36
C GLU A 12 -12.52 1.06 5.49
N TYR A 13 -12.11 1.26 4.24
CA TYR A 13 -11.97 0.17 3.27
C TYR A 13 -10.99 -0.90 3.71
N GLU A 14 -9.90 -0.58 4.43
CA GLU A 14 -8.97 -1.61 4.93
C GLU A 14 -9.71 -2.66 5.77
N ALA A 15 -10.56 -2.23 6.71
CA ALA A 15 -11.37 -3.13 7.54
C ALA A 15 -12.43 -3.87 6.72
N TYR A 16 -13.02 -3.24 5.71
CA TYR A 16 -13.97 -3.90 4.81
C TYR A 16 -13.33 -5.01 3.97
N LEU A 17 -12.13 -4.77 3.43
CA LEU A 17 -11.40 -5.72 2.57
C LEU A 17 -11.13 -7.06 3.27
N PHE A 18 -10.85 -7.00 4.58
CA PHE A 18 -10.49 -8.17 5.39
C PHE A 18 -11.56 -8.55 6.41
N GLY A 19 -12.72 -7.86 6.39
CA GLY A 19 -13.85 -8.05 7.30
C GLY A 19 -13.64 -7.46 8.70
N SER A 20 -14.72 -7.03 9.35
CA SER A 20 -14.73 -6.59 10.75
C SER A 20 -14.54 -7.74 11.76
N ASP A 21 -14.63 -9.00 11.33
CA ASP A 21 -14.26 -10.20 12.10
C ASP A 21 -12.74 -10.37 12.18
N VAL A 22 -12.03 -9.25 12.33
CA VAL A 22 -10.61 -9.14 12.59
C VAL A 22 -10.19 -9.97 13.82
N GLU A 23 -11.14 -10.34 14.69
CA GLU A 23 -10.95 -11.30 15.78
C GLU A 23 -10.61 -12.73 15.32
N ALA A 24 -10.90 -13.10 14.06
CA ALA A 24 -10.51 -14.39 13.48
C ALA A 24 -9.07 -14.39 12.92
N VAL A 25 -8.45 -13.21 12.78
CA VAL A 25 -7.05 -13.08 12.38
C VAL A 25 -6.18 -13.26 13.63
N PRO A 26 -5.37 -14.33 13.74
CA PRO A 26 -4.75 -14.71 15.00
C PRO A 26 -3.60 -13.80 15.44
N PHE A 27 -3.27 -12.76 14.66
CA PHE A 27 -2.05 -11.99 14.84
C PHE A 27 -2.34 -10.51 15.09
N PRO A 28 -2.09 -10.00 16.32
CA PRO A 28 -2.37 -8.61 16.67
C PRO A 28 -1.75 -7.59 15.70
N HIS A 29 -0.53 -7.84 15.21
CA HIS A 29 0.18 -6.92 14.31
C HIS A 29 -0.46 -6.80 12.91
N TRP A 30 -1.17 -7.83 12.44
CA TRP A 30 -1.96 -7.76 11.19
C TRP A 30 -3.23 -6.95 11.39
N THR A 31 -3.80 -6.98 12.58
CA THR A 31 -5.07 -6.29 12.87
C THR A 31 -4.88 -4.83 13.26
N ALA A 32 -3.67 -4.47 13.70
CA ALA A 32 -3.35 -3.14 14.18
C ALA A 32 -3.81 -2.08 13.17
N HIS A 33 -3.34 -2.15 11.93
CA HIS A 33 -3.61 -1.13 10.92
C HIS A 33 -5.09 -1.02 10.50
N LEU A 34 -5.88 -2.08 10.69
CA LEU A 34 -7.30 -2.12 10.36
C LEU A 34 -8.18 -1.32 11.34
N ARG A 35 -7.61 -0.78 12.42
CA ARG A 35 -8.37 -0.03 13.43
C ARG A 35 -8.67 1.40 12.95
N GLU A 36 -9.92 1.82 13.20
CA GLU A 36 -10.50 3.05 12.66
C GLU A 36 -9.80 4.33 13.11
N PHE A 37 -9.37 4.37 14.35
CA PHE A 37 -8.84 5.61 14.89
C PHE A 37 -7.79 5.34 15.95
N TRP A 38 -6.56 5.72 15.60
CA TRP A 38 -5.45 5.70 16.53
C TRP A 38 -5.49 6.82 17.57
N GLY A 39 -6.35 7.83 17.36
CA GLY A 39 -6.38 9.03 18.18
C GLY A 39 -6.80 8.81 19.64
N TRP A 40 -7.17 7.60 20.02
CA TRP A 40 -7.51 7.21 21.40
C TRP A 40 -6.45 6.33 22.08
N TYR A 41 -5.39 5.94 21.38
CA TYR A 41 -4.33 5.13 21.96
C TYR A 41 -3.19 6.00 22.48
N ALA A 42 -2.67 5.62 23.65
CA ALA A 42 -1.53 6.30 24.27
C ALA A 42 -0.19 5.99 23.56
N GLU A 43 -0.13 4.86 22.85
CA GLU A 43 1.07 4.33 22.24
C GLU A 43 0.81 3.93 20.78
N ALA A 44 1.88 3.97 19.98
CA ALA A 44 1.83 3.49 18.62
C ALA A 44 1.55 1.98 18.59
N PRO A 45 0.83 1.48 17.58
CA PRO A 45 0.71 0.05 17.33
C PRO A 45 2.05 -0.66 17.25
N ASP A 46 2.11 -1.83 17.87
CA ASP A 46 3.17 -2.78 17.60
C ASP A 46 2.83 -3.59 16.33
N TYR A 47 3.64 -3.38 15.29
CA TYR A 47 3.56 -4.11 14.04
C TYR A 47 4.51 -5.32 13.99
N THR A 48 5.24 -5.58 15.07
CA THR A 48 6.27 -6.62 15.13
C THR A 48 5.65 -8.01 15.20
N THR A 49 6.17 -8.94 14.41
CA THR A 49 5.82 -10.35 14.51
C THR A 49 6.56 -10.97 15.69
N SER A 50 5.84 -11.51 16.67
CA SER A 50 6.46 -12.22 17.80
C SER A 50 7.21 -13.47 17.33
N ALA A 51 8.28 -13.85 18.03
CA ALA A 51 9.02 -15.07 17.73
C ALA A 51 8.15 -16.34 17.83
N GLU A 52 7.15 -16.32 18.72
CA GLU A 52 6.16 -17.40 18.87
C GLU A 52 5.26 -17.55 17.64
N HIS A 53 4.82 -16.43 17.05
CA HIS A 53 3.90 -16.45 15.89
C HIS A 53 4.62 -16.63 14.55
N LEU A 54 5.93 -16.37 14.49
CA LEU A 54 6.71 -16.39 13.25
C LEU A 54 6.54 -17.69 12.43
N PRO A 55 6.61 -18.90 13.00
CA PRO A 55 6.42 -20.13 12.22
C PRO A 55 5.06 -20.20 11.53
N THR A 56 3.98 -19.84 12.24
CA THR A 56 2.61 -19.87 11.71
C THR A 56 2.40 -18.79 10.64
N VAL A 57 2.90 -17.57 10.89
CA VAL A 57 2.86 -16.47 9.91
C VAL A 57 3.53 -16.88 8.59
N LYS A 58 4.76 -17.43 8.66
CA LYS A 58 5.49 -17.91 7.48
C LYS A 58 4.73 -19.00 6.74
N ALA A 59 4.16 -19.97 7.47
CA ALA A 59 3.40 -21.06 6.87
C ALA A 59 2.17 -20.55 6.10
N MET A 60 1.39 -19.64 6.68
CA MET A 60 0.21 -19.07 6.03
C MET A 60 0.56 -18.27 4.77
N ILE A 61 1.63 -17.47 4.82
CA ILE A 61 2.11 -16.72 3.65
C ILE A 61 2.59 -17.68 2.56
N ALA A 62 3.42 -18.67 2.92
CA ALA A 62 3.95 -19.64 1.96
C ALA A 62 2.85 -20.47 1.30
N GLU A 63 1.87 -20.97 2.08
CA GLU A 63 0.70 -21.68 1.54
C GLU A 63 -0.09 -20.81 0.55
N GLY A 64 -0.35 -19.55 0.93
CA GLY A 64 -1.01 -18.58 0.07
C GLY A 64 -0.27 -18.36 -1.25
N LEU A 65 1.05 -18.20 -1.22
CA LEU A 65 1.89 -18.05 -2.42
C LEU A 65 1.88 -19.31 -3.30
N VAL A 66 1.94 -20.51 -2.71
CA VAL A 66 1.83 -21.79 -3.44
C VAL A 66 0.49 -21.90 -4.15
N GLN A 67 -0.63 -21.53 -3.51
CA GLN A 67 -1.95 -21.51 -4.15
C GLN A 67 -1.99 -20.59 -5.38
N GLN A 68 -1.16 -19.55 -5.42
CA GLN A 68 -1.02 -18.61 -6.54
C GLN A 68 0.06 -19.00 -7.56
N ARG A 69 0.69 -20.18 -7.39
CA ARG A 69 1.78 -20.71 -8.23
C ARG A 69 3.03 -19.83 -8.20
N LEU A 70 3.43 -19.45 -6.99
CA LEU A 70 4.63 -18.64 -6.67
C LEU A 70 5.52 -19.39 -5.67
N GLU A 71 5.84 -20.64 -5.99
CA GLU A 71 6.57 -21.57 -5.12
C GLU A 71 7.97 -21.08 -4.74
N ASP A 72 8.65 -20.38 -5.65
CA ASP A 72 9.96 -19.77 -5.42
C ASP A 72 9.89 -18.69 -4.32
N LEU A 73 8.86 -17.84 -4.37
CA LEU A 73 8.62 -16.82 -3.35
C LEU A 73 8.18 -17.43 -2.02
N ALA A 74 7.43 -18.52 -2.07
CA ALA A 74 7.05 -19.28 -0.88
C ALA A 74 8.30 -19.86 -0.18
N GLU A 75 9.24 -20.42 -0.95
CA GLU A 75 10.49 -20.94 -0.41
C GLU A 75 11.30 -19.85 0.30
N GLU A 76 11.47 -18.68 -0.30
CA GLU A 76 12.14 -17.53 0.32
C GLU A 76 11.52 -17.15 1.67
N VAL A 77 10.18 -17.12 1.74
CA VAL A 77 9.45 -16.84 2.98
C VAL A 77 9.75 -17.90 4.04
N THR A 78 9.80 -19.18 3.69
CA THR A 78 10.11 -20.25 4.65
C THR A 78 11.55 -20.23 5.17
N GLN A 79 12.47 -19.58 4.47
CA GLN A 79 13.88 -19.49 4.87
C GLN A 79 14.16 -18.37 5.89
N ALA A 80 13.28 -17.38 6.03
CA ALA A 80 13.45 -16.28 7.00
C ALA A 80 13.55 -16.78 8.45
N LYS A 81 14.54 -16.32 9.21
CA LYS A 81 14.83 -16.80 10.57
C LYS A 81 14.25 -15.89 11.67
N SER A 82 13.91 -14.66 11.31
CA SER A 82 13.34 -13.67 12.22
C SER A 82 12.19 -12.91 11.54
N GLY A 83 11.41 -12.17 12.33
CA GLY A 83 10.38 -11.27 11.79
C GLY A 83 10.97 -10.16 10.91
N GLU A 84 12.16 -9.67 11.26
CA GLU A 84 12.89 -8.69 10.45
C GLU A 84 13.32 -9.27 9.10
N GLU A 85 13.90 -10.48 9.09
CA GLU A 85 14.27 -11.16 7.84
C GLU A 85 13.04 -11.42 6.95
N LEU A 86 11.91 -11.80 7.55
CA LEU A 86 10.65 -11.96 6.83
C LEU A 86 10.19 -10.63 6.21
N ASN A 87 10.17 -9.56 6.99
CA ASN A 87 9.75 -8.23 6.51
C ASN A 87 10.63 -7.75 5.34
N CYS A 88 11.95 -7.89 5.46
CA CYS A 88 12.89 -7.61 4.38
C CYS A 88 12.63 -8.48 3.14
N CYS A 89 12.35 -9.77 3.32
CA CYS A 89 11.98 -10.68 2.24
C CYS A 89 10.75 -10.16 1.49
N LEU A 90 9.66 -9.81 2.18
CA LEU A 90 8.43 -9.36 1.53
C LEU A 90 8.62 -8.04 0.76
N VAL A 91 9.39 -7.08 1.30
CA VAL A 91 9.73 -5.85 0.57
C VAL A 91 10.52 -6.15 -0.69
N ARG A 92 11.52 -7.03 -0.61
CA ARG A 92 12.29 -7.45 -1.79
C ARG A 92 11.41 -8.17 -2.81
N GLN A 93 10.45 -8.99 -2.37
CA GLN A 93 9.51 -9.67 -3.27
C GLN A 93 8.57 -8.69 -3.98
N TYR A 94 8.06 -7.69 -3.26
CA TYR A 94 7.17 -6.68 -3.83
C TYR A 94 7.86 -5.79 -4.87
N THR A 95 9.11 -5.42 -4.60
CA THR A 95 9.91 -4.52 -5.45
C THR A 95 10.63 -5.25 -6.58
N ARG A 96 10.66 -6.60 -6.55
CA ARG A 96 11.20 -7.42 -7.63
C ARG A 96 10.39 -7.26 -8.90
N GLU A 97 11.08 -7.09 -10.03
CA GLU A 97 10.46 -7.24 -11.34
C GLU A 97 9.80 -8.62 -11.46
N GLY A 98 8.48 -8.63 -11.60
CA GLY A 98 7.71 -9.87 -11.61
C GLY A 98 6.20 -9.63 -11.61
N ARG A 99 5.45 -10.73 -11.46
CA ARG A 99 3.98 -10.70 -11.44
C ARG A 99 3.39 -10.39 -10.07
N LEU A 100 4.10 -10.63 -8.96
CA LEU A 100 3.56 -10.52 -7.60
C LEU A 100 2.91 -9.17 -7.32
N TYR A 101 3.66 -8.06 -7.48
CA TYR A 101 3.13 -6.73 -7.18
C TYR A 101 1.91 -6.36 -8.05
N ARG A 102 1.86 -6.86 -9.30
CA ARG A 102 0.74 -6.61 -10.22
C ARG A 102 -0.50 -7.36 -9.77
N GLU A 103 -0.36 -8.63 -9.43
CA GLU A 103 -1.45 -9.51 -9.03
C GLU A 103 -2.03 -9.11 -7.68
N ILE A 104 -1.18 -8.78 -6.71
CA ILE A 104 -1.62 -8.24 -5.41
C ILE A 104 -2.45 -6.98 -5.62
N ASN A 105 -1.92 -6.01 -6.37
CA ASN A 105 -2.63 -4.75 -6.61
C ASN A 105 -3.87 -4.94 -7.49
N GLU A 106 -3.94 -5.98 -8.32
CA GLU A 106 -5.18 -6.35 -9.03
C GLU A 106 -6.23 -6.86 -8.06
N VAL A 107 -5.89 -7.82 -7.20
CA VAL A 107 -6.79 -8.39 -6.20
C VAL A 107 -7.30 -7.32 -5.24
N LEU A 108 -6.41 -6.46 -4.74
CA LEU A 108 -6.79 -5.33 -3.88
C LEU A 108 -7.74 -4.34 -4.57
N ARG A 109 -7.56 -4.11 -5.88
CA ARG A 109 -8.49 -3.27 -6.65
C ARG A 109 -9.84 -3.93 -6.84
N ARG A 110 -9.91 -5.27 -6.96
CA ARG A 110 -11.19 -6.00 -6.99
C ARG A 110 -11.89 -5.95 -5.63
N GLY A 111 -11.13 -6.12 -4.54
CA GLY A 111 -11.67 -5.98 -3.20
C GLY A 111 -12.24 -4.58 -2.94
N HIS A 112 -11.54 -3.55 -3.43
CA HIS A 112 -11.98 -2.17 -3.30
C HIS A 112 -13.31 -1.88 -4.04
N VAL A 113 -13.69 -2.70 -5.02
CA VAL A 113 -15.01 -2.62 -5.69
C VAL A 113 -16.01 -3.67 -5.18
N GLY A 114 -15.73 -4.33 -4.05
CA GLY A 114 -16.68 -5.19 -3.34
C GLY A 114 -16.38 -6.70 -3.34
N GLU A 115 -15.23 -7.14 -3.87
CA GLU A 115 -14.83 -8.56 -3.78
C GLU A 115 -14.36 -8.91 -2.35
N ASP A 116 -14.85 -10.01 -1.79
CA ASP A 116 -14.40 -10.49 -0.49
C ASP A 116 -13.02 -11.14 -0.60
N LEU A 117 -12.01 -10.53 0.03
CA LEU A 117 -10.63 -11.00 -0.02
C LEU A 117 -10.24 -11.88 1.16
N ARG A 118 -11.13 -12.12 2.15
CA ARG A 118 -10.77 -12.80 3.40
C ARG A 118 -10.11 -14.16 3.21
N GLN A 119 -10.55 -14.91 2.20
CA GLN A 119 -10.05 -16.25 1.88
C GLN A 119 -9.10 -16.26 0.66
N HIS A 120 -8.70 -15.09 0.15
CA HIS A 120 -7.78 -15.02 -0.98
C HIS A 120 -6.36 -15.43 -0.54
N GLY A 121 -5.66 -16.23 -1.35
CA GLY A 121 -4.31 -16.73 -1.02
C GLY A 121 -3.27 -15.62 -0.75
N PHE A 122 -3.46 -14.43 -1.32
CA PHE A 122 -2.58 -13.27 -1.04
C PHE A 122 -2.86 -12.56 0.29
N THR A 123 -3.96 -12.84 0.99
CA THR A 123 -4.36 -12.08 2.18
C THR A 123 -3.32 -12.13 3.31
N PRO A 124 -2.76 -13.31 3.68
CA PRO A 124 -1.66 -13.36 4.65
C PRO A 124 -0.44 -12.54 4.25
N TRP A 125 -0.07 -12.57 2.96
CA TRP A 125 1.05 -11.81 2.43
C TRP A 125 0.79 -10.31 2.55
N VAL A 126 -0.39 -9.85 2.14
CA VAL A 126 -0.77 -8.43 2.17
C VAL A 126 -0.79 -7.89 3.59
N LEU A 127 -1.39 -8.62 4.53
CA LEU A 127 -1.47 -8.21 5.93
C LEU A 127 -0.08 -8.09 6.54
N GLN A 128 0.80 -9.08 6.31
CA GLN A 128 2.17 -9.02 6.81
C GLN A 128 2.98 -7.91 6.14
N PHE A 129 2.85 -7.73 4.83
CA PHE A 129 3.58 -6.67 4.12
C PHE A 129 3.14 -5.27 4.59
N ASN A 130 1.85 -5.06 4.84
CA ASN A 130 1.34 -3.80 5.39
C ASN A 130 1.89 -3.54 6.81
N SER A 131 1.98 -4.57 7.66
CA SER A 131 2.65 -4.47 8.97
C SER A 131 4.16 -4.22 8.83
N ALA A 132 4.82 -4.83 7.83
CA ALA A 132 6.25 -4.70 7.60
C ALA A 132 6.65 -3.27 7.22
N ILE A 133 5.93 -2.65 6.26
CA ILE A 133 6.24 -1.28 5.84
C ILE A 133 5.98 -0.29 6.98
N ARG A 134 4.97 -0.50 7.83
CA ARG A 134 4.67 0.41 8.95
C ARG A 134 5.70 0.44 10.07
N GLN A 135 6.70 -0.44 10.03
CA GLN A 135 7.86 -0.42 10.93
C GLN A 135 9.01 0.46 10.41
N ARG A 136 8.85 1.05 9.22
CA ARG A 136 9.88 1.84 8.55
C ARG A 136 9.60 3.35 8.68
N PRO A 137 10.61 4.20 8.46
CA PRO A 137 10.45 5.65 8.54
C PRO A 137 9.39 6.17 7.56
N ILE A 138 8.60 7.13 8.03
CA ILE A 138 7.71 7.91 7.17
C ILE A 138 8.55 8.84 6.30
N PHE A 139 8.19 8.96 5.03
CA PHE A 139 8.71 9.98 4.14
C PHE A 139 7.78 11.21 4.17
N GLU A 140 8.31 12.38 4.53
CA GLU A 140 7.51 13.61 4.65
C GLU A 140 7.56 14.49 3.39
N GLY A 141 8.41 14.15 2.42
CA GLY A 141 8.59 14.91 1.19
C GLY A 141 7.54 14.61 0.12
N VAL A 142 7.60 15.37 -0.98
CA VAL A 142 6.80 15.09 -2.18
C VAL A 142 7.32 13.81 -2.83
N SER A 143 6.41 12.88 -3.10
CA SER A 143 6.70 11.66 -3.85
C SER A 143 6.06 11.69 -5.23
N TYR A 144 6.61 10.92 -6.16
CA TYR A 144 6.30 10.99 -7.57
C TYR A 144 5.91 9.61 -8.10
N ARG A 145 4.81 9.51 -8.83
CA ARG A 145 4.37 8.26 -9.45
C ARG A 145 4.07 8.45 -10.93
N GLY A 146 4.78 7.69 -11.77
CA GLY A 146 4.49 7.59 -13.19
C GLY A 146 3.30 6.67 -13.47
N ALA A 147 2.45 7.03 -14.43
CA ALA A 147 1.36 6.18 -14.88
C ALA A 147 1.02 6.36 -16.37
N ARG A 148 0.29 5.38 -16.91
CA ARG A 148 -0.37 5.46 -18.22
C ARG A 148 -1.88 5.45 -18.00
N LEU A 149 -2.54 6.53 -18.39
CA LEU A 149 -4.00 6.69 -18.26
C LEU A 149 -4.62 7.09 -19.59
N THR A 150 -5.89 6.72 -19.79
CA THR A 150 -6.66 7.25 -20.92
C THR A 150 -7.02 8.72 -20.67
N PRO A 151 -7.31 9.52 -21.71
CA PRO A 151 -7.82 10.88 -21.51
C PRO A 151 -9.05 10.92 -20.58
N ALA A 152 -9.99 9.99 -20.77
CA ALA A 152 -11.19 9.88 -19.94
C ALA A 152 -10.88 9.56 -18.46
N ASP A 153 -9.79 8.85 -18.16
CA ASP A 153 -9.35 8.63 -16.78
C ASP A 153 -8.64 9.86 -16.20
N ILE A 154 -7.89 10.61 -17.01
CA ILE A 154 -7.25 11.87 -16.59
C ILE A 154 -8.32 12.90 -16.21
N ASP A 155 -9.40 13.00 -16.99
CA ASP A 155 -10.48 13.97 -16.78
C ASP A 155 -11.26 13.77 -15.46
N LYS A 156 -11.10 12.60 -14.81
CA LYS A 156 -11.67 12.33 -13.48
C LYS A 156 -10.95 13.08 -12.36
N TYR A 157 -9.69 13.45 -12.55
CA TYR A 157 -8.87 14.11 -11.53
C TYR A 157 -9.13 15.62 -11.52
N GLN A 158 -10.28 16.03 -11.00
CA GLN A 158 -10.64 17.45 -10.90
C GLN A 158 -10.23 18.02 -9.54
N PRO A 159 -9.70 19.26 -9.48
CA PRO A 159 -9.34 19.90 -8.21
C PRO A 159 -10.46 19.87 -7.17
N GLY A 160 -10.11 19.53 -5.94
CA GLY A 160 -11.05 19.36 -4.81
C GLY A 160 -11.68 17.98 -4.71
N LEU A 161 -11.64 17.15 -5.75
CA LEU A 161 -12.17 15.78 -5.66
C LEU A 161 -11.28 14.90 -4.80
N MET A 162 -11.94 14.08 -3.99
CA MET A 162 -11.31 13.02 -3.21
C MET A 162 -11.57 11.66 -3.85
N PHE A 163 -10.58 10.79 -3.75
CA PHE A 163 -10.68 9.42 -4.24
C PHE A 163 -9.80 8.49 -3.42
N GLU A 164 -10.03 7.19 -3.56
CA GLU A 164 -9.21 6.16 -2.93
C GLU A 164 -8.52 5.29 -3.98
N TRP A 165 -7.30 4.87 -3.64
CA TRP A 165 -6.60 3.79 -4.31
C TRP A 165 -6.55 2.57 -3.38
N GLY A 166 -7.28 1.50 -3.77
CA GLY A 166 -7.37 0.30 -2.94
C GLY A 166 -6.09 -0.54 -2.84
N GLY A 167 -5.19 -0.44 -3.83
CA GLY A 167 -3.90 -1.16 -3.82
C GLY A 167 -2.80 -0.38 -3.10
N PHE A 168 -1.66 -1.04 -2.86
CA PHE A 168 -0.43 -0.36 -2.51
C PHE A 168 -0.01 0.58 -3.65
N ILE A 169 0.59 1.71 -3.29
CA ILE A 169 1.05 2.69 -4.27
C ILE A 169 2.55 2.82 -4.15
N SER A 170 3.24 2.36 -5.18
CA SER A 170 4.66 2.61 -5.37
C SER A 170 4.88 3.99 -5.98
N ALA A 171 5.74 4.78 -5.36
CA ALA A 171 6.18 6.08 -5.81
C ALA A 171 7.67 6.24 -5.53
N SER A 172 8.31 7.23 -6.13
CA SER A 172 9.72 7.56 -5.91
C SER A 172 9.86 8.90 -5.20
N LYS A 173 10.93 9.06 -4.41
CA LYS A 173 11.38 10.39 -3.93
C LYS A 173 11.98 11.23 -5.07
N HIS A 174 12.34 10.58 -6.17
CA HIS A 174 13.03 11.17 -7.31
C HIS A 174 12.06 11.33 -8.49
N ARG A 175 11.88 12.58 -8.92
CA ARG A 175 10.94 12.94 -9.98
C ARG A 175 11.33 12.34 -11.32
N ASP A 176 12.61 12.38 -11.63
CA ASP A 176 13.24 11.83 -12.83
C ASP A 176 13.00 10.31 -12.95
N VAL A 177 13.22 9.54 -11.87
CA VAL A 177 12.88 8.11 -11.83
C VAL A 177 11.40 7.87 -12.18
N ALA A 178 10.50 8.60 -11.53
CA ALA A 178 9.07 8.48 -11.79
C ALA A 178 8.69 8.93 -13.21
N VAL A 179 9.40 9.90 -13.80
CA VAL A 179 9.21 10.39 -15.17
C VAL A 179 9.67 9.37 -16.21
N ASP A 180 10.75 8.64 -15.94
CA ASP A 180 11.27 7.59 -16.82
C ASP A 180 10.34 6.37 -16.83
N ILE A 181 9.74 6.07 -15.68
CA ILE A 181 8.66 5.06 -15.56
C ILE A 181 7.34 5.60 -16.15
N ALA A 182 7.11 6.91 -16.09
CA ALA A 182 5.85 7.53 -16.48
C ALA A 182 5.56 7.33 -17.97
N GLY A 183 4.30 7.02 -18.26
CA GLY A 183 3.76 7.27 -19.58
C GLY A 183 3.34 8.72 -19.72
N ASN A 184 2.04 8.93 -19.91
CA ASN A 184 1.44 10.23 -20.17
C ASN A 184 0.98 10.99 -18.91
N VAL A 185 1.17 10.42 -17.71
CA VAL A 185 0.76 11.04 -16.44
C VAL A 185 1.87 10.94 -15.39
N LEU A 186 2.11 12.06 -14.69
CA LEU A 186 2.90 12.12 -13.46
C LEU A 186 2.00 12.57 -12.31
N PHE A 187 2.03 11.83 -11.22
CA PHE A 187 1.41 12.19 -9.97
C PHE A 187 2.45 12.81 -9.05
N GLU A 188 2.17 14.00 -8.51
CA GLU A 188 2.96 14.67 -7.48
C GLU A 188 2.16 14.61 -6.17
N ILE A 189 2.66 13.85 -5.20
CA ILE A 189 1.90 13.48 -4.00
C ILE A 189 2.57 14.09 -2.78
N THR A 190 1.89 15.07 -2.17
CA THR A 190 2.32 15.69 -0.93
C THR A 190 1.69 14.96 0.26
N PRO A 191 2.46 14.52 1.26
CA PRO A 191 1.91 14.08 2.53
C PRO A 191 1.25 15.29 3.21
N TRP A 192 -0.06 15.25 3.39
CA TRP A 192 -0.81 16.29 4.10
C TRP A 192 -1.55 15.66 5.28
N GLY A 193 -1.31 16.24 6.47
CA GLY A 193 -2.05 16.05 7.70
C GLY A 193 -2.88 14.78 7.80
N SER A 194 -2.22 13.63 7.93
CA SER A 194 -2.89 12.44 8.45
C SER A 194 -3.10 12.66 9.95
N TYR A 195 -4.20 13.31 10.33
CA TYR A 195 -4.66 13.45 11.71
C TYR A 195 -4.89 12.11 12.42
N SER A 196 -4.92 10.98 11.70
CA SER A 196 -4.71 9.66 12.26
C SER A 196 -3.30 9.64 12.84
N MET A 197 -3.21 9.74 14.17
CA MET A 197 -1.96 9.55 14.89
C MET A 197 -1.27 8.28 14.34
N TYR A 198 0.04 8.34 14.11
CA TYR A 198 0.87 7.24 13.58
C TYR A 198 0.83 6.98 12.06
N GLY A 199 0.41 7.96 11.26
CA GLY A 199 0.77 7.98 9.82
C GLY A 199 0.13 6.88 8.99
N LYS A 200 -1.15 6.58 9.24
CA LYS A 200 -1.90 5.49 8.57
C LYS A 200 -1.81 5.56 7.04
N ARG A 201 -1.81 6.77 6.47
CA ARG A 201 -1.80 7.02 5.02
C ARG A 201 -0.50 7.65 4.51
N ASN A 202 0.52 7.75 5.36
CA ASN A 202 1.78 8.38 4.96
C ASN A 202 2.58 7.46 4.03
N PRO A 203 3.37 8.04 3.09
CA PRO A 203 4.32 7.25 2.35
C PRO A 203 5.42 6.75 3.29
N ILE A 204 5.78 5.49 3.11
CA ILE A 204 6.78 4.80 3.90
C ILE A 204 8.04 4.63 3.06
N ASP A 205 9.19 4.99 3.62
CA ASP A 205 10.48 4.79 3.01
C ASP A 205 10.92 3.32 3.06
N ILE A 206 11.02 2.70 1.89
CA ILE A 206 11.47 1.31 1.75
C ILE A 206 12.74 1.17 0.90
N ALA A 207 13.37 2.29 0.52
CA ALA A 207 14.45 2.30 -0.46
C ALA A 207 15.61 1.36 -0.05
N GLU A 208 15.98 1.35 1.23
CA GLU A 208 17.06 0.50 1.76
C GLU A 208 16.77 -1.01 1.66
N LEU A 209 15.50 -1.40 1.59
CA LEU A 209 15.07 -2.80 1.55
C LEU A 209 14.68 -3.25 0.14
N SER A 210 14.45 -2.30 -0.77
CA SER A 210 14.07 -2.57 -2.17
C SER A 210 15.17 -3.33 -2.91
N ILE A 211 14.78 -4.09 -3.94
CA ILE A 211 15.74 -4.68 -4.88
C ILE A 211 16.42 -3.60 -5.75
N ALA A 212 15.78 -2.44 -5.91
CA ALA A 212 16.22 -1.32 -6.72
C ALA A 212 16.33 -0.05 -5.85
N PRO A 213 17.32 0.03 -4.93
CA PRO A 213 17.44 1.12 -3.97
C PRO A 213 17.58 2.51 -4.63
N ASP A 214 18.16 2.57 -5.83
CA ASP A 214 18.35 3.80 -6.59
C ASP A 214 17.03 4.41 -7.08
N GLU A 215 15.94 3.63 -7.12
CA GLU A 215 14.60 4.18 -7.39
C GLU A 215 14.08 5.05 -6.24
N ALA A 216 14.75 5.02 -5.08
CA ALA A 216 14.36 5.75 -3.87
C ALA A 216 12.88 5.56 -3.55
N GLU A 217 12.42 4.31 -3.61
CA GLU A 217 11.00 3.96 -3.54
C GLU A 217 10.40 4.28 -2.18
N VAL A 218 9.17 4.82 -2.22
CA VAL A 218 8.26 4.93 -1.08
C VAL A 218 6.97 4.19 -1.41
N ILE A 219 6.42 3.51 -0.41
CA ILE A 219 5.14 2.79 -0.53
C ILE A 219 4.09 3.50 0.30
N PHE A 220 2.96 3.81 -0.33
CA PHE A 220 1.75 4.11 0.43
C PHE A 220 1.03 2.80 0.75
N PRO A 221 0.52 2.65 1.99
CA PRO A 221 -0.36 1.56 2.38
C PRO A 221 -1.59 1.43 1.46
N ILE A 222 -2.26 0.28 1.56
CA ILE A 222 -3.54 0.05 0.89
C ILE A 222 -4.59 1.09 1.30
N ALA A 223 -5.64 1.25 0.48
CA ALA A 223 -6.77 2.14 0.74
C ALA A 223 -6.38 3.60 1.10
N CYS A 224 -5.28 4.10 0.53
CA CYS A 224 -4.90 5.49 0.74
C CYS A 224 -5.87 6.43 0.02
N THR A 225 -6.33 7.45 0.75
CA THR A 225 -7.23 8.49 0.26
C THR A 225 -6.42 9.72 -0.16
N PHE A 226 -6.78 10.29 -1.29
CA PHE A 226 -6.11 11.44 -1.88
C PHE A 226 -7.11 12.54 -2.24
N ARG A 227 -6.68 13.78 -2.12
CA ARG A 227 -7.39 14.96 -2.64
C ARG A 227 -6.59 15.57 -3.79
N VAL A 228 -7.24 15.77 -4.93
CA VAL A 228 -6.63 16.46 -6.08
C VAL A 228 -6.52 17.95 -5.76
N LYS A 229 -5.32 18.51 -5.88
CA LYS A 229 -5.06 19.95 -5.69
C LYS A 229 -5.11 20.71 -7.01
N GLY A 230 -4.63 20.08 -8.07
CA GLY A 230 -4.44 20.74 -9.35
C GLY A 230 -4.06 19.76 -10.44
N THR A 231 -4.27 20.20 -11.68
CA THR A 231 -3.78 19.50 -12.86
C THR A 231 -3.12 20.51 -13.78
N ARG A 232 -1.95 20.17 -14.33
CA ARG A 232 -1.25 20.99 -15.32
C ARG A 232 -0.71 20.14 -16.47
N LYS A 233 -0.31 20.78 -17.56
CA LYS A 233 0.35 20.11 -18.70
C LYS A 233 1.83 20.47 -18.70
N GLU A 234 2.67 19.46 -18.91
CA GLU A 234 4.10 19.60 -19.13
C GLU A 234 4.48 18.88 -20.42
N GLY A 235 4.54 19.63 -21.53
CA GLY A 235 4.66 19.04 -22.86
C GLY A 235 3.48 18.12 -23.18
N HIS A 236 3.77 16.84 -23.45
CA HIS A 236 2.76 15.81 -23.73
C HIS A 236 2.20 15.13 -22.46
N ARG A 237 2.72 15.49 -21.28
CA ARG A 237 2.37 14.86 -20.01
C ARG A 237 1.33 15.66 -19.24
N SER A 238 0.42 14.97 -18.58
CA SER A 238 -0.44 15.56 -17.56
C SER A 238 0.22 15.39 -16.19
N VAL A 239 0.37 16.46 -15.44
CA VAL A 239 0.80 16.40 -14.05
C VAL A 239 -0.41 16.62 -13.16
N ILE A 240 -0.64 15.69 -12.24
CA ILE A 240 -1.74 15.71 -11.28
C ILE A 240 -1.11 15.90 -9.90
N GLU A 241 -1.36 17.06 -9.32
CA GLU A 241 -0.95 17.41 -7.96
C GLU A 241 -2.03 16.94 -6.99
N MET A 242 -1.63 16.19 -5.98
CA MET A 242 -2.55 15.71 -4.95
C MET A 242 -1.86 15.59 -3.61
N GLU A 243 -2.67 15.42 -2.58
CA GLU A 243 -2.16 15.20 -1.23
C GLU A 243 -2.91 14.05 -0.55
N THR A 244 -2.22 13.37 0.35
CA THR A 244 -2.87 12.39 1.24
C THR A 244 -3.86 13.13 2.12
N VAL A 245 -5.00 12.53 2.39
CA VAL A 245 -5.99 13.08 3.32
C VAL A 245 -6.52 11.96 4.19
N ASP A 246 -6.84 12.28 5.43
CA ASP A 246 -7.71 11.42 6.20
C ASP A 246 -9.17 11.70 5.88
N GLN A 247 -10.00 10.67 5.88
CA GLN A 247 -11.45 10.80 5.73
C GLN A 247 -12.00 11.58 6.94
N TYR A 248 -12.47 12.81 6.71
CA TYR A 248 -13.32 13.60 7.62
C TYR A 248 -14.27 14.48 6.82
#